data_AF-A0A9X2BDE2-F1
#
_entry.id   AF-A0A9X2BDE2-F1
#
_cell.length_a   1.000
_cell.length_b   1.000
_cell.length_c   1.000
_cell.angle_alpha   90.00
_cell.angle_beta   90.00
_cell.angle_gamma   90.00
#
_symmetry.space_group_name_H-M   'P 1'
#
loop_
_entity.id
_entity.type
_entity.pdbx_description
1 polymer ?
#
loop_
_entity_poly.entity_id
_entity_poly.type
_entity_poly.pdbx_seq_one_letter_code
_entity_poly.pdbx_strand_id
1 'polypeptide(L)'
;MTKSESTLSITLKSLLGGWVALVFGTSTLVYFFSPIPHRSFHQNPVINGLRNIWEIADDMGPVVKLSIIAVFAVLYILSRSIIKKSRLSFYTGSIIIAVIAVLLVLALLPADLSRGYGIRLTGARFDLSMLPIYLSGAVLGGVVFSYIYFKLSRASLLN
;
A
#
# COMPACT_ATOMS: atom_id res chain seq x y z
N MET A 1 -3.72 7.10 -34.04
CA MET A 1 -2.52 7.60 -33.34
C MET A 1 -2.80 7.63 -31.84
N THR A 2 -2.47 6.54 -31.13
CA THR A 2 -2.55 6.49 -29.66
C THR A 2 -1.38 7.29 -29.10
N LYS A 3 -1.68 8.31 -28.28
CA LYS A 3 -0.69 9.21 -27.69
C LYS A 3 0.24 8.41 -26.77
N SER A 4 1.56 8.46 -27.01
CA SER A 4 2.55 7.94 -26.06
C SER A 4 2.24 8.48 -24.66
N GLU A 5 2.05 7.59 -23.68
CA GLU A 5 1.75 8.01 -22.31
C GLU A 5 2.97 8.68 -21.70
N SER A 6 2.78 9.85 -21.07
CA SER A 6 3.86 10.55 -20.39
C SER A 6 4.38 9.73 -19.20
N THR A 7 5.68 9.85 -18.89
CA THR A 7 6.29 9.21 -17.71
C THR A 7 5.52 9.54 -16.42
N LEU A 8 5.01 10.77 -16.30
CA LEU A 8 4.18 11.18 -15.18
C LEU A 8 2.89 10.36 -15.07
N SER A 9 2.17 10.13 -16.18
CA SER A 9 0.96 9.29 -16.21
C SER A 9 1.26 7.87 -15.72
N ILE A 10 2.35 7.28 -16.23
CA ILE A 10 2.79 5.94 -15.83
C ILE A 10 3.06 5.89 -14.33
N THR A 11 3.86 6.82 -13.81
CA THR A 11 4.18 6.90 -12.38
C THR A 11 2.93 7.05 -11.51
N LEU A 12 1.99 7.92 -11.88
CA LEU A 12 0.75 8.12 -11.12
C LEU A 12 -0.13 6.87 -11.10
N LYS A 13 -0.30 6.19 -12.24
CA LYS A 13 -1.04 4.93 -12.33
C LYS A 13 -0.38 3.83 -11.50
N SER A 14 0.95 3.75 -11.54
CA SER A 14 1.71 2.81 -10.72
C SER A 14 1.58 3.09 -9.24
N LEU A 15 1.68 4.36 -8.82
CA LEU A 15 1.49 4.78 -7.42
C LEU A 15 0.09 4.43 -6.93
N LEU A 16 -0.94 4.69 -7.73
CA LEU A 16 -2.31 4.32 -7.40
C LEU A 16 -2.45 2.82 -7.22
N GLY A 17 -1.94 2.02 -8.16
CA GLY A 17 -2.02 0.56 -8.06
C GLY A 17 -1.25 0.00 -6.86
N GLY A 18 -0.06 0.55 -6.57
CA GLY A 18 0.72 0.20 -5.39
C GLY A 18 0.00 0.58 -4.09
N TRP A 19 -0.63 1.75 -4.04
CA TRP A 19 -1.42 2.20 -2.89
C TRP A 19 -2.66 1.34 -2.65
N VAL A 20 -3.41 0.99 -3.70
CA VAL A 20 -4.55 0.05 -3.59
C VAL A 20 -4.07 -1.28 -3.02
N ALA A 21 -3.00 -1.85 -3.58
CA ALA A 21 -2.44 -3.12 -3.11
C ALA A 21 -1.93 -3.03 -1.67
N LEU A 22 -1.38 -1.90 -1.26
CA LEU A 22 -0.94 -1.69 0.12
C LEU A 22 -2.14 -1.64 1.07
N VAL A 23 -3.13 -0.79 0.81
CA VAL A 23 -4.30 -0.60 1.69
C VAL A 23 -5.15 -1.87 1.77
N PHE A 24 -5.56 -2.39 0.61
CA PHE A 24 -6.44 -3.56 0.56
C PHE A 24 -5.69 -4.87 0.81
N GLY A 25 -4.41 -4.94 0.46
CA GLY A 25 -3.55 -6.08 0.81
C GLY A 25 -3.35 -6.16 2.32
N THR A 26 -3.02 -5.05 2.99
CA THR A 26 -2.99 -5.01 4.46
C THR A 26 -4.34 -5.41 5.05
N SER A 27 -5.45 -4.87 4.55
CA SER A 27 -6.79 -5.20 5.08
C SER A 27 -7.13 -6.69 4.92
N THR A 28 -6.73 -7.28 3.79
CA THR A 28 -6.83 -8.73 3.54
C THR A 28 -6.00 -9.53 4.55
N LEU A 29 -4.77 -9.11 4.82
CA LEU A 29 -3.91 -9.77 5.79
C LEU A 29 -4.44 -9.61 7.22
N VAL A 30 -5.00 -8.45 7.57
CA VAL A 30 -5.68 -8.24 8.87
C VAL A 30 -6.86 -9.20 9.00
N TYR A 31 -7.70 -9.33 7.97
CA TYR A 31 -8.83 -10.26 7.98
C TYR A 31 -8.42 -11.72 8.25
N PHE A 32 -7.31 -12.18 7.68
CA PHE A 32 -6.86 -13.57 7.83
C PHE A 32 -6.04 -13.84 9.09
N PHE A 33 -5.27 -12.85 9.58
CA PHE A 33 -4.23 -13.08 10.58
C PHE A 33 -4.42 -12.27 11.87
N SER A 34 -5.36 -11.35 11.92
CA SER A 34 -5.63 -10.53 13.11
C SER A 34 -6.81 -11.09 13.91
N PRO A 35 -6.74 -11.12 15.25
CA PRO A 35 -7.82 -11.60 16.12
C PRO A 35 -8.96 -10.58 16.31
N ILE A 36 -9.13 -9.63 15.38
CA ILE A 36 -10.18 -8.60 15.50
C ILE A 36 -11.54 -9.29 15.26
N PRO A 37 -12.54 -9.11 16.15
CA PRO A 37 -13.86 -9.70 15.93
C PRO A 37 -14.53 -9.09 14.70
N HIS A 38 -15.00 -9.95 13.79
CA HIS A 38 -15.67 -9.54 12.55
C HIS A 38 -17.18 -9.81 12.67
N ARG A 39 -18.00 -8.90 12.14
CA ARG A 39 -19.45 -9.08 12.14
C ARG A 39 -19.87 -9.91 10.94
N SER A 40 -20.49 -11.06 11.18
CA SER A 40 -21.07 -11.89 10.13
C SER A 40 -22.54 -11.51 9.91
N PHE A 41 -22.89 -11.06 8.71
CA PHE A 41 -24.25 -10.61 8.37
C PHE A 41 -24.98 -11.55 7.40
N HIS A 42 -24.25 -12.37 6.64
CA HIS A 42 -24.82 -13.36 5.71
C HIS A 42 -24.32 -14.77 6.02
N GLN A 43 -25.01 -15.80 5.50
CA GLN A 43 -24.57 -17.19 5.60
C GLN A 43 -23.45 -17.53 4.59
N ASN A 44 -23.20 -16.67 3.60
CA ASN A 44 -22.17 -16.90 2.58
C ASN A 44 -20.78 -16.43 3.08
N PRO A 45 -19.81 -17.34 3.28
CA PRO A 45 -18.50 -17.00 3.82
C PRO A 45 -17.67 -16.12 2.88
N VAL A 46 -17.84 -16.27 1.56
CA VAL A 46 -17.09 -15.48 0.56
C VAL A 46 -17.53 -14.03 0.57
N ILE A 47 -18.85 -13.79 0.59
CA ILE A 47 -19.41 -12.44 0.63
C ILE A 47 -19.03 -11.74 1.93
N ASN A 48 -19.12 -12.43 3.08
CA ASN A 48 -18.66 -11.89 4.35
C ASN A 48 -17.16 -11.58 4.33
N GLY A 49 -16.34 -12.46 3.77
CA GLY A 49 -14.89 -12.26 3.68
C GLY A 49 -14.53 -11.01 2.89
N LEU A 50 -15.07 -10.87 1.66
CA LEU A 50 -14.87 -9.68 0.84
C LEU A 50 -15.34 -8.42 1.57
N ARG A 51 -16.55 -8.46 2.14
CA ARG A 51 -17.10 -7.34 2.89
C ARG A 51 -16.22 -6.96 4.08
N ASN A 52 -15.74 -7.90 4.87
CA ASN A 52 -14.88 -7.63 6.02
C ASN A 52 -13.57 -6.99 5.59
N ILE A 53 -12.97 -7.43 4.48
CA ILE A 53 -11.77 -6.80 3.91
C ILE A 53 -12.06 -5.34 3.53
N TRP A 54 -13.22 -5.07 2.92
CA TRP A 54 -13.66 -3.72 2.60
C TRP A 54 -13.91 -2.86 3.85
N GLU A 55 -14.57 -3.41 4.87
CA GLU A 55 -14.87 -2.71 6.12
C GLU A 55 -13.57 -2.38 6.89
N ILE A 56 -12.62 -3.31 6.98
CA ILE A 56 -11.29 -3.04 7.57
C ILE A 56 -10.58 -1.92 6.81
N ALA A 57 -10.65 -1.94 5.48
CA ALA A 57 -10.06 -0.89 4.66
C ALA A 57 -10.77 0.46 4.91
N ASP A 58 -12.08 0.49 5.11
CA ASP A 58 -12.84 1.72 5.37
C ASP A 58 -12.69 2.26 6.79
N ASP A 59 -12.49 1.39 7.77
CA ASP A 59 -12.16 1.76 9.14
C ASP A 59 -10.85 2.53 9.21
N MET A 60 -9.89 2.17 8.34
CA MET A 60 -8.67 2.95 8.13
C MET A 60 -9.02 4.38 7.68
N GLY A 61 -8.71 5.34 8.53
CA GLY A 61 -9.06 6.75 8.33
C GLY A 61 -8.51 7.30 7.00
N PRO A 62 -9.21 8.25 6.37
CA PRO A 62 -8.79 8.84 5.10
C PRO A 62 -7.40 9.48 5.19
N VAL A 63 -7.07 10.08 6.34
CA VAL A 63 -5.75 10.69 6.59
C VAL A 63 -4.65 9.64 6.51
N VAL A 64 -4.82 8.45 7.11
CA VAL A 64 -3.84 7.36 7.05
C VAL A 64 -3.56 6.98 5.60
N LYS A 65 -4.62 6.73 4.82
CA LYS A 65 -4.51 6.33 3.42
C LYS A 65 -3.76 7.38 2.58
N LEU A 66 -4.08 8.66 2.80
CA LEU A 66 -3.44 9.79 2.11
C LEU A 66 -1.98 9.97 2.55
N SER A 67 -1.68 9.82 3.84
CA SER A 67 -0.31 9.89 4.35
C SER A 67 0.57 8.80 3.75
N ILE A 68 0.06 7.56 3.62
CA ILE A 68 0.80 6.45 3.01
C ILE A 68 1.18 6.79 1.57
N ILE A 69 0.22 7.17 0.72
CA ILE A 69 0.53 7.46 -0.69
C ILE A 69 1.40 8.72 -0.83
N ALA A 70 1.19 9.74 -0.01
CA ALA A 70 1.99 10.96 -0.04
C ALA A 70 3.45 10.68 0.32
N VAL A 71 3.70 10.00 1.44
CA VAL A 71 5.06 9.64 1.87
C VAL A 71 5.70 8.69 0.85
N PHE A 72 4.96 7.70 0.35
CA PHE A 72 5.47 6.79 -0.66
C PHE A 72 5.88 7.53 -1.95
N ALA A 73 5.01 8.41 -2.45
CA ALA A 73 5.29 9.20 -3.65
C ALA A 73 6.52 10.10 -3.46
N VAL A 74 6.62 10.81 -2.34
CA VAL A 74 7.77 11.68 -2.03
C VAL A 74 9.07 10.88 -1.98
N LEU A 75 9.10 9.78 -1.22
CA LEU A 75 10.30 8.94 -1.14
C LEU A 75 10.68 8.35 -2.49
N TYR A 76 9.71 7.91 -3.28
CA TYR A 76 9.96 7.42 -4.63
C TYR A 76 10.60 8.50 -5.51
N ILE A 77 10.04 9.71 -5.53
CA ILE A 77 10.57 10.84 -6.31
C ILE A 77 12.01 11.17 -5.89
N LEU A 78 12.30 11.19 -4.59
CA LEU A 78 13.65 11.46 -4.07
C LEU A 78 14.65 10.35 -4.42
N SER A 79 14.20 9.10 -4.42
CA SER A 79 15.04 7.92 -4.69
C SER A 79 15.30 7.64 -6.17
N ARG A 80 14.55 8.28 -7.08
CA ARG A 80 14.54 7.92 -8.51
C ARG A 80 15.90 8.01 -9.20
N SER A 81 16.80 8.87 -8.70
CA SER A 81 18.17 9.02 -9.22
C SER A 81 19.10 7.90 -8.76
N ILE A 82 18.75 7.21 -7.67
CA ILE A 82 19.56 6.18 -7.01
C ILE A 82 19.15 4.78 -7.49
N ILE A 83 17.86 4.57 -7.75
CA ILE A 83 17.34 3.28 -8.21
C ILE A 83 17.88 2.97 -9.62
N LYS A 84 18.70 1.93 -9.70
CA LYS A 84 19.24 1.44 -10.98
C LYS A 84 18.11 0.92 -11.87
N LYS A 85 18.27 1.08 -13.19
CA LYS A 85 17.29 0.64 -14.21
C LYS A 85 17.11 -0.88 -14.33
N SER A 86 17.90 -1.69 -13.61
CA SER A 86 17.71 -3.14 -13.64
C SER A 86 16.37 -3.49 -13.01
N ARG A 87 15.69 -4.52 -13.55
CA ARG A 87 14.37 -4.92 -13.08
C ARG A 87 14.42 -5.27 -11.59
N LEU A 88 15.36 -6.11 -11.18
CA LEU A 88 15.50 -6.53 -9.79
C LEU A 88 15.74 -5.33 -8.85
N SER A 89 16.66 -4.43 -9.20
CA SER A 89 16.93 -3.24 -8.38
C SER A 89 15.71 -2.33 -8.24
N PHE A 90 14.89 -2.20 -9.27
CA PHE A 90 13.66 -1.40 -9.20
C PHE A 90 12.60 -2.03 -8.29
N TYR A 91 12.39 -3.36 -8.36
CA TYR A 91 11.50 -4.07 -7.44
C TYR A 91 11.97 -3.93 -6.00
N THR A 92 13.24 -4.26 -5.73
CA THR A 92 13.81 -4.16 -4.38
C THR A 92 13.74 -2.73 -3.85
N GLY A 93 14.12 -1.74 -4.65
CA GLY A 93 14.03 -0.32 -4.27
C GLY A 93 12.62 0.11 -3.93
N SER A 94 11.64 -0.25 -4.77
CA SER A 94 10.23 0.10 -4.54
C SER A 94 9.65 -0.57 -3.28
N ILE A 95 10.02 -1.82 -3.01
CA ILE A 95 9.64 -2.54 -1.78
C ILE A 95 10.20 -1.82 -0.56
N ILE A 96 11.51 -1.53 -0.56
CA ILE A 96 12.18 -0.84 0.56
C ILE A 96 11.51 0.52 0.82
N ILE A 97 11.23 1.27 -0.23
CA ILE A 97 10.59 2.58 -0.12
C ILE A 97 9.17 2.47 0.44
N ALA A 98 8.37 1.52 -0.04
CA ALA A 98 7.02 1.30 0.49
C ALA A 98 7.05 0.91 1.98
N VAL A 99 8.01 0.06 2.37
CA VAL A 99 8.25 -0.31 3.78
C VAL A 99 8.62 0.91 4.61
N ILE A 100 9.58 1.73 4.16
CA ILE A 100 9.97 2.96 4.86
C ILE A 100 8.79 3.91 4.95
N ALA A 101 7.98 4.05 3.90
CA ALA A 101 6.79 4.91 3.93
C ALA A 101 5.80 4.48 5.02
N VAL A 102 5.51 3.18 5.11
CA VAL A 102 4.65 2.62 6.16
C VAL A 102 5.24 2.84 7.56
N LEU A 103 6.53 2.60 7.75
CA LEU A 103 7.21 2.83 9.03
C LEU A 103 7.18 4.31 9.44
N LEU A 104 7.38 5.22 8.49
CA LEU A 104 7.28 6.67 8.75
C LEU A 104 5.85 7.08 9.12
N VAL A 105 4.83 6.54 8.45
CA VAL A 105 3.44 6.82 8.82
C VAL A 105 3.13 6.29 10.22
N LEU A 106 3.57 5.08 10.57
CA LEU A 106 3.40 4.53 11.94
C LEU A 106 4.13 5.39 12.99
N ALA A 107 5.35 5.84 12.69
CA ALA A 107 6.17 6.62 13.59
C ALA A 107 5.62 8.04 13.81
N LEU A 108 5.19 8.70 12.74
CA LEU A 108 4.95 10.15 12.72
C LEU A 108 3.47 10.52 12.78
N LEU A 109 2.56 9.66 12.33
CA LEU A 109 1.14 10.02 12.30
C LEU A 109 0.61 10.20 13.74
N PRO A 110 -0.02 11.34 14.05
CA PRO A 110 -0.64 11.58 15.36
C PRO A 110 -1.75 10.57 15.67
N ALA A 111 -1.95 10.27 16.95
CA ALA A 111 -2.91 9.25 17.39
C ALA A 111 -4.36 9.62 17.03
N ASP A 112 -4.72 10.89 17.11
CA ASP A 112 -6.03 11.42 16.71
C ASP A 112 -6.32 11.24 15.21
N LEU A 113 -5.28 11.17 14.38
CA LEU A 113 -5.39 11.02 12.92
C LEU A 113 -5.23 9.59 12.42
N SER A 114 -4.86 8.64 13.29
CA SER A 114 -4.52 7.27 12.91
C SER A 114 -5.69 6.28 13.05
N ARG A 115 -6.95 6.70 12.95
CA ARG A 115 -8.12 5.81 13.10
C ARG A 115 -7.98 4.54 12.26
N GLY A 116 -8.24 3.37 12.87
CA GLY A 116 -8.17 2.07 12.19
C GLY A 116 -6.76 1.65 11.77
N TYR A 117 -5.71 2.30 12.30
CA TYR A 117 -4.32 2.01 11.97
C TYR A 117 -3.36 2.35 13.12
N GLY A 118 -2.21 1.68 13.19
CA GLY A 118 -1.14 1.97 14.16
C GLY A 118 -1.67 2.14 15.59
N ILE A 119 -1.28 3.25 16.24
CA ILE A 119 -1.58 3.51 17.66
C ILE A 119 -3.07 3.54 18.01
N ARG A 120 -3.96 3.96 17.10
CA ARG A 120 -5.41 3.97 17.37
C ARG A 120 -6.07 2.61 17.20
N LEU A 121 -5.42 1.69 16.49
CA LEU A 121 -5.90 0.32 16.35
C LEU A 121 -5.40 -0.56 17.49
N THR A 122 -4.13 -0.42 17.88
CA THR A 122 -3.45 -1.36 18.79
C THR A 122 -3.07 -0.75 20.14
N GLY A 123 -3.15 0.57 20.30
CA GLY A 123 -2.64 1.28 21.47
C GLY A 123 -1.13 1.56 21.43
N ALA A 124 -0.40 1.03 20.44
CA ALA A 124 1.04 1.24 20.27
C ALA A 124 1.41 1.61 18.82
N ARG A 125 2.42 2.46 18.62
CA ARG A 125 2.89 2.82 17.27
C ARG A 125 3.43 1.61 16.50
N PHE A 126 4.21 0.78 17.19
CA PHE A 126 4.83 -0.43 16.65
C PHE A 126 4.38 -1.64 17.46
N ASP A 127 3.12 -2.00 17.31
CA ASP A 127 2.60 -3.24 17.86
C ASP A 127 3.23 -4.45 17.14
N LEU A 128 3.87 -5.35 17.89
CA LEU A 128 4.62 -6.47 17.32
C LEU A 128 3.73 -7.52 16.64
N SER A 129 2.43 -7.59 16.97
CA SER A 129 1.49 -8.50 16.33
C SER A 129 1.01 -7.98 14.97
N MET A 130 0.82 -6.66 14.84
CA MET A 130 0.34 -6.02 13.61
C MET A 130 1.46 -5.55 12.68
N LEU A 131 2.66 -5.30 13.20
CA LEU A 131 3.79 -4.82 12.41
C LEU A 131 4.12 -5.74 11.22
N PRO A 132 4.22 -7.08 11.36
CA PRO A 132 4.47 -7.97 10.22
C PRO A 132 3.39 -7.87 9.13
N ILE A 133 2.14 -7.63 9.52
CA ILE A 133 0.99 -7.47 8.61
C ILE A 133 1.15 -6.17 7.81
N TYR A 134 1.47 -5.06 8.47
CA TYR A 134 1.72 -3.78 7.82
C TYR A 134 2.90 -3.84 6.85
N LEU A 135 4.01 -4.46 7.28
CA LEU A 135 5.19 -4.63 6.44
C LEU A 135 4.89 -5.51 5.22
N SER A 136 4.16 -6.61 5.40
CA SER A 136 3.77 -7.48 4.28
C SER A 136 2.88 -6.76 3.27
N GLY A 137 1.93 -5.94 3.73
CA GLY A 137 1.14 -5.08 2.83
C GLY A 137 2.00 -4.04 2.11
N ALA A 138 3.00 -3.47 2.77
CA ALA A 138 3.97 -2.57 2.15
C ALA A 138 4.79 -3.27 1.05
N VAL A 139 5.23 -4.52 1.28
CA VAL A 139 5.90 -5.34 0.27
C VAL A 139 4.99 -5.55 -0.94
N LEU A 140 3.73 -5.94 -0.73
CA LEU A 140 2.75 -6.09 -1.82
C LEU A 140 2.59 -4.79 -2.61
N GLY A 141 2.47 -3.65 -1.92
CA GLY A 141 2.39 -2.33 -2.54
C GLY A 141 3.59 -2.01 -3.44
N GLY A 142 4.81 -2.24 -2.95
CA GLY A 142 6.04 -2.02 -3.71
C GLY A 142 6.18 -2.94 -4.92
N VAL A 143 5.77 -4.21 -4.79
CA VAL A 143 5.74 -5.19 -5.89
C VAL A 143 4.74 -4.76 -6.98
N VAL A 144 3.51 -4.41 -6.60
CA VAL A 144 2.46 -4.02 -7.55
C VAL A 144 2.81 -2.71 -8.25
N PHE A 145 3.32 -1.72 -7.50
CA PHE A 145 3.86 -0.48 -8.06
C PHE A 145 4.88 -0.78 -9.18
N SER A 146 5.87 -1.62 -8.88
CA SER A 146 6.94 -1.99 -9.81
C SER A 146 6.40 -2.71 -11.03
N TYR A 147 5.50 -3.67 -10.82
CA TYR A 147 4.88 -4.43 -11.90
C TYR A 147 4.10 -3.55 -12.87
N ILE A 148 3.24 -2.66 -12.36
CA ILE A 148 2.45 -1.74 -13.20
C ILE A 148 3.37 -0.77 -13.94
N TYR A 149 4.41 -0.26 -13.27
CA TYR A 149 5.38 0.65 -13.89
C TYR A 149 6.05 0.02 -15.12
N PHE A 150 6.55 -1.20 -14.97
CA PHE A 150 7.17 -1.91 -16.10
C PHE A 150 6.17 -2.28 -17.19
N LYS A 151 4.96 -2.72 -16.82
CA LYS A 151 3.91 -3.08 -17.78
C LYS A 151 3.55 -1.89 -18.68
N LEU A 152 3.28 -0.73 -18.07
CA LEU A 152 2.90 0.48 -18.79
C LEU A 152 4.09 1.09 -19.56
N SER A 153 5.28 1.10 -18.98
CA SER A 153 6.49 1.56 -19.68
C SER A 153 6.78 0.74 -20.94
N ARG A 154 6.59 -0.58 -20.89
CA ARG A 154 6.75 -1.45 -22.07
C ARG A 154 5.68 -1.17 -23.12
N ALA A 155 4.42 -1.00 -22.72
CA ALA A 155 3.34 -0.66 -23.64
C ALA A 155 3.56 0.69 -24.34
N SER A 156 4.15 1.67 -23.65
CA SER A 156 4.47 2.98 -24.23
C SER A 156 5.57 2.96 -25.29
N LEU A 157 6.44 1.94 -25.29
CA LEU A 157 7.53 1.79 -26.27
C LEU A 157 7.09 1.07 -27.56
N LEU A 158 5.96 0.37 -27.52
CA LEU A 158 5.43 -0.42 -28.64
C LEU A 158 4.43 0.36 -29.50
N ASN A 159 4.07 1.58 -29.08
CA ASN A 159 3.14 2.49 -29.75
C ASN A 159 3.87 3.73 -30.24
#